data_AF-A0A523BKB2-F1
#
_entry.id   AF-A0A523BKB2-F1
#
_cell.length_a   1.000
_cell.length_b   1.000
_cell.length_c   1.000
_cell.angle_alpha   90.00
_cell.angle_beta   90.00
_cell.angle_gamma   90.00
#
_symmetry.space_group_name_H-M   'P 1'
#
loop_
_entity.id
_entity.type
_entity.pdbx_description
1 polymer ?
#
loop_
_entity_poly.entity_id
_entity_poly.type
_entity_poly.pdbx_seq_one_letter_code
_entity_poly.pdbx_strand_id
1 'polypeptide(L)'
;MHCWRRRRGPGRPVKPRNIAFWRGPFAFLPSLPDGRIVEGQPIYLTPDEVESFRLVYLEELTQEEAAKRMGISRGTLWRSLYNARKKIAMALAEMRPLVIGP
;
A
#
# COMPACT_ATOMS: atom_id res chain seq x y z
N MET A 1 1.63 -16.46 -3.73
CA MET A 1 0.53 -15.96 -2.87
C MET A 1 1.10 -15.58 -1.52
N HIS A 2 1.15 -14.29 -1.18
CA HIS A 2 1.65 -13.83 0.11
C HIS A 2 0.49 -13.37 0.99
N CYS A 3 0.20 -14.13 2.06
CA CYS A 3 -0.89 -13.82 2.99
C CYS A 3 -0.41 -12.81 4.05
N TRP A 4 -0.45 -11.52 3.73
CA TRP A 4 -0.02 -10.45 4.62
C TRP A 4 -1.18 -9.94 5.48
N ARG A 5 -1.46 -10.66 6.59
CA ARG A 5 -2.04 -10.19 7.87
C ARG A 5 -2.39 -11.40 8.73
N ARG A 6 -1.50 -11.79 9.66
CA ARG A 6 -1.86 -12.72 10.76
C ARG A 6 -2.64 -11.93 11.82
N ARG A 7 -3.97 -12.05 11.84
CA ARG A 7 -4.76 -11.59 13.00
C ARG A 7 -4.76 -12.70 14.05
N ARG A 8 -4.29 -12.39 15.27
CA ARG A 8 -4.55 -13.19 16.48
C ARG A 8 -5.95 -12.81 16.98
N GLY A 9 -6.96 -13.65 16.74
CA GLY A 9 -8.32 -13.48 17.28
C GLY A 9 -9.40 -14.24 16.50
N PRO A 10 -10.56 -14.54 17.12
CA PRO A 10 -11.62 -15.42 16.59
C PRO A 10 -12.50 -14.76 15.50
N GLY A 11 -11.94 -13.86 14.69
CA GLY A 11 -12.63 -13.26 13.56
C GLY A 11 -12.53 -14.12 12.30
N ARG A 12 -13.43 -13.89 11.32
CA ARG A 12 -13.36 -14.53 10.00
C ARG A 12 -11.94 -14.39 9.44
N PRO A 13 -11.29 -15.50 9.02
CA PRO A 13 -9.96 -15.45 8.43
C PRO A 13 -9.91 -14.44 7.28
N VAL A 14 -8.84 -13.66 7.25
CA VAL A 14 -8.62 -12.73 6.14
C VAL A 14 -8.48 -13.57 4.87
N LYS A 15 -9.28 -13.27 3.85
CA LYS A 15 -9.14 -13.95 2.57
C LYS A 15 -7.71 -13.71 2.05
N PRO A 16 -6.99 -14.77 1.63
CA PRO A 16 -5.69 -14.61 1.01
C PRO A 16 -5.81 -13.72 -0.23
N ARG A 17 -4.74 -12.99 -0.54
CA ARG A 17 -4.73 -11.98 -1.60
C ARG A 17 -3.54 -12.22 -2.52
N ASN A 18 -3.71 -11.89 -3.78
CA ASN A 18 -2.63 -11.92 -4.77
C ASN A 18 -1.94 -10.55 -4.79
N ILE A 19 -0.67 -10.55 -4.41
CA ILE A 19 0.20 -9.37 -4.42
C ILE A 19 1.38 -9.72 -5.32
N ALA A 20 1.42 -9.14 -6.52
CA ALA A 20 2.46 -9.46 -7.50
C ALA A 20 3.75 -8.66 -7.26
N PHE A 21 3.65 -7.45 -6.72
CA PHE A 21 4.78 -6.52 -6.61
C PHE A 21 5.62 -6.66 -5.31
N TRP A 22 5.26 -7.58 -4.41
CA TRP A 22 5.96 -7.65 -3.12
C TRP A 22 7.38 -8.21 -3.25
N ARG A 23 8.40 -7.38 -2.99
CA ARG A 23 9.83 -7.75 -3.02
C ARG A 23 10.52 -7.74 -1.64
N GLY A 24 9.78 -7.47 -0.57
CA GLY A 24 10.33 -7.19 0.77
C GLY A 24 10.08 -5.74 1.19
N PRO A 25 10.37 -5.37 2.45
CA PRO A 25 10.17 -4.01 2.92
C PRO A 25 11.20 -3.05 2.31
N PHE A 26 10.76 -1.83 1.98
CA PHE A 26 11.60 -0.76 1.46
C PHE A 26 11.03 0.61 1.82
N ALA A 27 11.80 1.68 1.63
CA ALA A 27 11.38 3.04 1.97
C ALA A 27 11.70 4.04 0.85
N PHE A 28 10.81 5.03 0.68
CA PHE A 28 11.09 6.27 -0.04
C PHE A 28 11.39 7.37 0.97
N LEU A 29 12.54 8.03 0.78
CA LEU A 29 12.99 9.10 1.67
C LEU A 29 12.89 10.44 0.93
N PRO A 30 12.21 11.44 1.48
CA PRO A 30 12.22 12.79 0.94
C PRO A 30 13.62 13.39 1.07
N SER A 31 14.11 13.99 -0.01
CA SER A 31 15.39 14.70 -0.04
C SER A 31 15.21 16.13 -0.53
N LEU A 32 16.00 17.04 0.03
CA LEU A 32 16.16 18.39 -0.51
C LEU A 32 17.00 18.34 -1.81
N PRO A 33 16.93 19.38 -2.66
CA PRO A 33 17.72 19.44 -3.90
C PRO A 33 19.24 19.34 -3.68
N ASP A 34 19.73 19.68 -2.48
CA ASP A 34 21.14 19.57 -2.09
C ASP A 34 21.54 18.16 -1.58
N GLY A 35 20.63 17.20 -1.63
CA GLY A 35 20.86 15.81 -1.26
C GLY A 35 20.66 15.49 0.23
N ARG A 36 20.33 16.47 1.08
CA ARG A 36 20.01 16.20 2.48
C ARG A 36 18.68 15.47 2.60
N ILE A 37 18.65 14.41 3.41
CA ILE A 37 17.43 13.66 3.73
C ILE A 37 16.62 14.41 4.78
N VAL A 38 15.32 14.53 4.57
CA VAL A 38 14.40 15.10 5.55
C VAL A 38 13.99 14.01 6.54
N GLU A 39 14.28 14.25 7.82
CA GLU A 39 13.86 13.37 8.90
C GLU A 39 12.40 13.63 9.27
N GLY A 40 11.66 12.57 9.58
CA GLY A 40 10.27 12.68 10.00
C GLY A 40 9.71 11.32 10.41
N GLN A 41 8.62 11.33 11.17
CA GLN A 41 7.96 10.09 11.58
C GLN A 41 7.47 9.35 10.32
N PRO A 42 7.91 8.11 10.05
CA PRO A 42 7.56 7.42 8.81
C PRO A 42 6.07 7.13 8.70
N ILE A 43 5.56 7.16 7.48
CA ILE A 43 4.21 6.73 7.12
C ILE A 43 4.29 5.35 6.49
N TYR A 44 3.51 4.41 7.03
CA TYR A 44 3.57 3.01 6.60
C TYR A 44 2.45 2.68 5.61
N LEU A 45 2.83 2.24 4.41
CA LEU A 45 1.95 1.55 3.47
C LEU A 45 2.11 0.04 3.60
N THR A 46 0.98 -0.64 3.60
CA THR A 46 0.94 -2.09 3.53
C THR A 46 1.14 -2.58 2.09
N PRO A 47 1.57 -3.84 1.89
CA PRO A 47 1.69 -4.44 0.56
C PRO A 47 0.38 -4.37 -0.24
N ASP A 48 -0.76 -4.55 0.43
CA ASP A 48 -2.09 -4.45 -0.16
C ASP A 48 -2.40 -3.06 -0.72
N GLU A 49 -2.03 -2.02 0.03
CA GLU A 49 -2.25 -0.62 -0.36
C GLU A 49 -1.41 -0.27 -1.59
N VAL A 50 -0.15 -0.72 -1.62
CA VAL A 50 0.75 -0.52 -2.76
C VAL A 50 0.26 -1.27 -3.99
N GLU A 51 -0.11 -2.54 -3.87
CA GLU A 51 -0.59 -3.33 -5.00
C GLU A 51 -1.91 -2.78 -5.56
N SER A 52 -2.85 -2.41 -4.69
CA SER A 52 -4.11 -1.79 -5.13
C SER A 52 -3.84 -0.50 -5.91
N PHE A 53 -2.96 0.36 -5.38
CA PHE A 53 -2.59 1.62 -6.00
C PHE A 53 -1.91 1.41 -7.36
N ARG A 54 -0.95 0.48 -7.43
CA ARG A 54 -0.23 0.11 -8.65
C ARG A 54 -1.17 -0.42 -9.74
N LEU A 55 -2.06 -1.34 -9.40
CA LEU A 55 -2.99 -1.93 -10.37
C LEU A 55 -3.93 -0.88 -10.98
N VAL A 56 -4.41 0.07 -10.17
CA VAL A 56 -5.39 1.05 -10.64
C VAL A 56 -4.75 2.27 -11.30
N TYR A 57 -3.68 2.83 -10.72
CA TYR A 57 -3.10 4.09 -11.18
C TYR A 57 -1.88 3.93 -12.07
N LEU A 58 -1.23 2.75 -12.10
CA LEU A 58 -0.08 2.49 -12.96
C LEU A 58 -0.39 1.48 -14.07
N GLU A 59 -1.14 0.41 -13.77
CA GLU A 59 -1.63 -0.54 -14.79
C GLU A 59 -2.99 -0.14 -15.37
N GLU A 60 -3.57 0.97 -14.93
CA GLU A 60 -4.84 1.54 -15.44
C GLU A 60 -6.04 0.57 -15.40
N LEU A 61 -6.00 -0.45 -14.54
CA LEU A 61 -7.13 -1.36 -14.35
C LEU A 61 -8.29 -0.65 -13.67
N THR A 62 -9.51 -1.05 -14.04
CA THR A 62 -10.69 -0.65 -13.27
C THR A 62 -10.61 -1.22 -11.85
N GLN A 63 -11.34 -0.60 -10.91
CA GLN A 63 -11.42 -1.13 -9.54
C GLN A 63 -12.02 -2.54 -9.47
N GLU A 64 -12.81 -2.93 -10.46
CA GLU A 64 -13.37 -4.28 -10.51
C GLU A 64 -12.32 -5.31 -10.96
N GLU A 65 -11.57 -4.99 -12.02
CA GLU A 65 -10.48 -5.83 -12.53
C GLU A 65 -9.35 -5.97 -11.51
N ALA A 66 -8.93 -4.87 -10.88
CA ALA A 66 -7.91 -4.90 -9.84
C ALA A 66 -8.35 -5.73 -8.63
N ALA A 67 -9.61 -5.60 -8.20
CA ALA A 67 -10.16 -6.41 -7.11
C ALA A 67 -10.18 -7.90 -7.46
N LYS A 68 -10.60 -8.25 -8.68
CA LYS A 68 -10.58 -9.61 -9.21
C LYS A 68 -9.16 -10.17 -9.24
N ARG A 69 -8.19 -9.39 -9.74
CA ARG A 69 -6.77 -9.77 -9.83
C ARG A 69 -6.17 -10.04 -8.44
N MET A 70 -6.49 -9.19 -7.47
CA MET A 70 -6.06 -9.35 -6.07
C MET A 70 -6.83 -10.44 -5.30
N GLY A 71 -7.92 -10.99 -5.84
CA GLY A 71 -8.76 -11.97 -5.16
C GLY A 71 -9.57 -11.41 -3.98
N ILE A 72 -9.91 -10.12 -4.02
CA ILE A 72 -10.63 -9.42 -2.94
C ILE A 72 -11.94 -8.80 -3.45
N SER A 73 -12.82 -8.37 -2.53
CA SER A 73 -14.02 -7.64 -2.93
C SER A 73 -13.68 -6.21 -3.38
N ARG A 74 -14.49 -5.65 -4.29
CA ARG A 74 -14.39 -4.24 -4.73
C ARG A 74 -14.33 -3.26 -3.56
N GLY A 75 -15.15 -3.45 -2.52
CA GLY A 75 -15.11 -2.61 -1.32
C GLY A 75 -13.84 -2.77 -0.47
N THR A 76 -13.12 -3.89 -0.56
CA THR A 76 -11.80 -4.07 0.08
C THR A 76 -10.71 -3.37 -0.72
N LEU A 77 -10.75 -3.46 -2.05
CA LEU A 77 -9.87 -2.69 -2.92
C LEU A 77 -10.07 -1.19 -2.70
N TRP A 78 -11.32 -0.72 -2.70
CA TRP A 78 -11.67 0.69 -2.49
C TRP A 78 -11.09 1.24 -1.18
N ARG A 79 -11.22 0.51 -0.06
CA ARG A 79 -10.61 0.89 1.23
C ARG A 79 -9.09 0.95 1.15
N SER A 80 -8.47 -0.01 0.46
CA SER A 80 -7.01 -0.03 0.26
C SER A 80 -6.55 1.18 -0.56
N LEU A 81 -7.24 1.51 -1.65
CA LEU A 81 -6.97 2.71 -2.46
C LEU A 81 -7.19 4.01 -1.69
N TYR A 82 -8.25 4.10 -0.89
CA TYR A 82 -8.52 5.27 -0.06
C TYR A 82 -7.40 5.51 0.95
N ASN A 83 -7.00 4.46 1.68
CA ASN A 83 -5.91 4.56 2.66
C ASN A 83 -4.56 4.85 1.99
N ALA A 84 -4.25 4.19 0.87
CA ALA A 84 -3.02 4.44 0.10
C ALA A 84 -2.92 5.91 -0.31
N ARG A 85 -3.99 6.45 -0.93
CA ARG A 85 -4.03 7.86 -1.35
C ARG A 85 -3.86 8.83 -0.20
N LYS A 86 -4.56 8.62 0.92
CA LYS A 86 -4.44 9.47 2.11
C LYS A 86 -3.00 9.49 2.64
N LYS A 87 -2.37 8.31 2.73
CA LYS A 87 -1.00 8.17 3.25
C LYS A 87 0.04 8.79 2.31
N ILE A 88 -0.10 8.58 0.99
CA ILE A 88 0.77 9.19 -0.01
C ILE A 88 0.63 10.71 0.02
N ALA A 89 -0.61 11.23 0.04
CA ALA A 89 -0.85 12.66 0.14
C ALA A 89 -0.21 13.27 1.39
N MET A 90 -0.34 12.61 2.54
CA MET A 90 0.28 13.03 3.79
C MET A 90 1.82 13.01 3.72
N ALA A 91 2.41 11.98 3.11
CA ALA A 91 3.86 11.89 2.93
C ALA A 91 4.42 13.02 2.05
N LEU A 92 3.71 13.35 0.97
CA LEU A 92 4.09 14.44 0.07
C LEU A 92 3.91 15.81 0.72
N ALA A 93 2.79 16.05 1.40
CA ALA A 93 2.48 17.34 2.02
C ALA A 93 3.36 17.66 3.24
N GLU A 94 3.70 16.65 4.04
CA GLU A 94 4.47 16.80 5.28
C GLU A 94 5.98 16.48 5.11
N MET A 95 6.43 16.17 3.89
CA MET A 95 7.80 15.70 3.60
C MET A 95 8.26 14.56 4.52
N ARG A 96 7.42 13.52 4.65
CA ARG A 96 7.70 12.39 5.55
C ARG A 96 8.17 11.15 4.79
N PRO A 97 9.08 10.34 5.38
CA PRO A 97 9.45 9.04 4.83
C PRO A 97 8.25 8.14 4.61
N LEU A 98 8.23 7.43 3.48
CA LEU A 98 7.19 6.47 3.13
C LEU A 98 7.76 5.06 3.17
N VAL A 99 7.34 4.25 4.14
CA VAL A 99 7.82 2.87 4.32
C VAL A 99 6.78 1.89 3.81
N ILE A 100 7.21 0.95 2.97
CA ILE A 100 6.40 -0.15 2.47
C ILE A 100 6.82 -1.39 3.26
N GLY A 101 5.93 -1.91 4.09
CA GLY A 101 6.26 -2.98 5.04
C GLY A 101 5.07 -3.49 5.86
N PRO A 102 5.23 -4.64 6.54
CA PRO A 102 4.25 -5.12 7.53
C PRO A 102 4.07 -4.20 8.73
#